data_AF-A0A919Y0C5-F1
#
_entry.id   AF-A0A919Y0C5-F1
#
_cell.length_a   1.000
_cell.length_b   1.000
_cell.length_c   1.000
_cell.angle_alpha   90.00
_cell.angle_beta   90.00
_cell.angle_gamma   90.00
#
_symmetry.space_group_name_H-M   'P 1'
#
loop_
_entity.id
_entity.type
_entity.pdbx_description
1 polymer ?
#
loop_
_entity_poly.entity_id
_entity_poly.type
_entity_poly.pdbx_seq_one_letter_code
_entity_poly.pdbx_strand_id
1 'polypeptide(L)'
;MSLTTFTDGKALICAFPSSKQNGVYLVKVEPHYNDLIITHDCPACHFGHKQCKHVQMAAEVYERWQWWEPKKQIHTVTRKIVLSSEWEQIQLPPSQEEQLRAVIDHAS
;
A
#
# COMPACT_ATOMS: atom_id res chain seq x y z
N MET A 1 -12.09 7.53 -0.45
CA MET A 1 -10.90 8.11 -1.13
C MET A 1 -10.23 6.98 -1.87
N SER A 2 -9.94 7.17 -3.17
CA SER A 2 -9.19 6.19 -3.95
C SER A 2 -7.71 6.24 -3.54
N LEU A 3 -7.14 5.10 -3.15
CA LEU A 3 -5.71 4.97 -2.90
C LEU A 3 -4.98 5.05 -4.23
N THR A 4 -3.99 5.94 -4.34
CA THR A 4 -3.12 5.96 -5.51
C THR A 4 -1.98 4.98 -5.31
N THR A 5 -1.79 4.08 -6.27
CA THR A 5 -0.76 3.04 -6.25
C THR A 5 0.10 3.08 -7.49
N PHE A 6 1.39 2.83 -7.29
CA PHE A 6 2.40 2.78 -8.34
C PHE A 6 3.22 1.50 -8.26
N THR A 7 4.01 1.24 -9.30
CA THR A 7 5.04 0.20 -9.32
C THR A 7 6.33 0.72 -9.95
N ASP A 8 7.47 0.22 -9.47
CA ASP A 8 8.78 0.38 -10.12
C ASP A 8 9.20 -0.88 -10.91
N GLY A 9 8.23 -1.78 -11.16
CA GLY A 9 8.44 -3.09 -11.77
C GLY A 9 8.86 -4.19 -10.78
N LYS A 10 9.29 -3.82 -9.56
CA LYS A 10 9.71 -4.77 -8.51
C LYS A 10 8.90 -4.65 -7.23
N ALA A 11 8.46 -3.44 -6.91
CA ALA A 11 7.77 -3.12 -5.68
C ALA A 11 6.48 -2.38 -5.96
N LEU A 12 5.54 -2.52 -5.03
CA LEU A 12 4.34 -1.69 -4.97
C LEU A 12 4.65 -0.43 -4.16
N ILE A 13 4.19 0.74 -4.62
CA ILE A 13 4.26 1.99 -3.87
C ILE A 13 2.85 2.50 -3.63
N CYS A 14 2.46 2.67 -2.37
CA CYS A 14 1.18 3.23 -1.96
C CYS A 14 1.35 4.68 -1.51
N ALA A 15 0.52 5.58 -2.05
CA ALA A 15 0.45 6.98 -1.62
C ALA A 15 -0.78 7.20 -0.73
N PHE A 16 -0.56 7.30 0.58
CA PHE A 16 -1.61 7.56 1.55
C PHE A 16 -1.75 9.06 1.80
N PRO A 17 -2.95 9.65 1.64
CA PRO A 17 -3.15 11.05 1.99
C PRO A 17 -2.96 11.26 3.50
N SER A 18 -2.29 12.35 3.86
CA SER A 18 -2.18 12.78 5.26
C SER A 18 -3.57 13.12 5.80
N SER A 19 -3.87 12.72 7.04
CA SER A 19 -5.11 13.12 7.72
C SER A 19 -5.23 14.63 7.92
N LYS A 20 -4.09 15.35 7.93
CA LYS A 20 -4.02 16.81 7.98
C LYS A 20 -4.12 17.46 6.58
N GLN A 21 -4.32 16.66 5.52
CA GLN A 21 -4.45 17.09 4.12
C GLN A 21 -3.27 17.95 3.60
N ASN A 22 -2.11 17.86 4.23
CA ASN A 22 -0.95 18.68 3.94
C ASN A 22 0.16 17.93 3.17
N GLY A 23 -0.15 16.75 2.64
CA GLY A 23 0.82 15.93 1.91
C GLY A 23 0.40 14.47 1.83
N VAL A 24 1.35 13.64 1.39
CA VAL A 24 1.18 12.19 1.22
C VAL A 24 2.28 11.44 1.95
N TYR A 25 1.94 10.27 2.48
CA TYR A 25 2.90 9.30 2.98
C TYR A 25 3.08 8.21 1.94
N LEU A 26 4.32 7.98 1.56
CA LEU A 26 4.68 6.88 0.67
C LEU A 26 5.05 5.66 1.50
N VAL A 27 4.56 4.50 1.06
CA VAL A 27 4.92 3.20 1.60
C VAL A 27 5.33 2.33 0.42
N LYS A 28 6.57 1.84 0.44
CA LYS A 28 7.11 0.91 -0.57
C LYS A 28 7.04 -0.50 -0.01
N VAL A 29 6.50 -1.42 -0.79
CA VAL A 29 6.33 -2.83 -0.46
C VAL A 29 7.11 -3.65 -1.46
N GLU A 30 8.21 -4.26 -1.02
CA GLU A 30 9.13 -5.02 -1.87
C GLU A 30 9.18 -6.48 -1.41
N PRO A 31 8.82 -7.45 -2.27
CA PRO A 31 8.94 -8.86 -1.92
C PRO A 31 10.41 -9.31 -1.92
N HIS A 32 10.78 -10.11 -0.92
CA HIS A 32 12.08 -10.74 -0.82
C HIS A 32 11.94 -12.18 -0.35
N TYR A 33 11.90 -13.13 -1.29
CA TYR A 33 11.62 -14.54 -0.99
C TYR A 33 10.30 -14.72 -0.20
N ASN A 34 10.41 -15.14 1.07
CA ASN A 34 9.30 -15.37 2.00
C ASN A 34 8.95 -14.12 2.82
N ASP A 35 9.68 -13.03 2.64
CA ASP A 35 9.54 -11.79 3.36
C ASP A 35 8.92 -10.70 2.48
N LEU A 36 8.24 -9.77 3.13
CA LEU A 36 7.71 -8.55 2.54
C LEU A 36 8.32 -7.37 3.27
N ILE A 37 9.25 -6.68 2.60
CA ILE A 37 9.95 -5.53 3.16
C ILE A 37 9.10 -4.29 2.90
N ILE A 38 8.54 -3.73 3.97
CA ILE A 38 7.72 -2.52 3.92
C ILE A 38 8.53 -1.34 4.41
N THR A 39 8.96 -0.50 3.47
CA THR A 39 9.68 0.74 3.76
C THR A 39 8.71 1.90 3.89
N HIS A 40 8.80 2.69 4.95
CA HIS A 40 7.98 3.89 5.13
C HIS A 40 8.60 4.88 6.12
N ASP A 41 8.13 6.12 6.12
CA ASP A 41 8.52 7.15 7.09
C ASP A 41 7.27 7.91 7.56
N CYS A 42 6.39 7.18 8.27
CA CYS A 42 5.13 7.74 8.77
C CYS A 42 5.30 8.27 10.20
N PRO A 43 4.50 9.28 10.63
CA PRO A 43 4.61 9.86 11.97
C PRO A 43 4.50 8.83 13.11
N ALA A 44 3.68 7.79 12.92
CA ALA A 44 3.52 6.70 13.89
C ALA A 44 4.86 6.01 14.26
N CYS A 45 5.85 6.00 13.35
CA CYS A 45 7.19 5.48 13.61
C CYS A 45 7.97 6.32 14.62
N HIS A 46 7.75 7.64 14.61
CA HIS A 46 8.47 8.57 15.49
C HIS A 46 7.86 8.66 16.90
N PHE A 47 6.58 8.30 17.06
CA PHE A 47 5.88 8.32 18.35
C PHE A 47 5.90 6.99 19.11
N GLY A 48 6.77 6.04 18.72
CA GLY A 48 6.94 4.77 19.43
C GLY A 48 5.77 3.79 19.32
N HIS A 49 4.84 4.00 18.38
CA HIS A 49 3.79 3.03 18.12
C HIS A 49 4.37 1.79 17.46
N LYS A 50 4.10 0.61 18.04
CA LYS A 50 4.55 -0.69 17.49
C LYS A 50 3.91 -1.05 16.14
N GLN A 51 2.82 -0.39 15.76
CA GLN A 51 2.07 -0.70 14.54
C GLN A 51 1.62 0.57 13.83
N CYS A 52 1.95 0.67 12.54
CA CYS A 52 1.50 1.75 11.67
C CYS A 52 0.40 1.22 10.74
N LYS A 53 -0.77 1.88 10.74
CA LYS A 53 -1.90 1.50 9.87
C LYS A 53 -1.53 1.45 8.38
N HIS A 54 -0.63 2.33 7.92
CA HIS A 54 -0.24 2.38 6.52
C HIS A 54 0.55 1.13 6.10
N VAL A 55 1.25 0.48 7.03
CA VAL A 55 1.94 -0.80 6.77
C VAL A 55 0.92 -1.91 6.54
N GLN A 56 -0.11 -2.02 7.39
CA GLN A 56 -1.17 -3.02 7.24
C GLN A 56 -1.93 -2.82 5.93
N MET A 57 -2.36 -1.59 5.65
CA MET A 57 -3.06 -1.29 4.40
C MET A 57 -2.19 -1.56 3.18
N ALA A 58 -0.89 -1.23 3.21
CA ALA A 58 0.00 -1.50 2.09
C ALA A 58 0.24 -3.00 1.86
N ALA A 59 0.30 -3.80 2.93
CA ALA A 59 0.37 -5.25 2.83
C ALA A 59 -0.90 -5.84 2.20
N GLU A 60 -2.08 -5.42 2.64
CA GLU A 60 -3.37 -5.86 2.05
C GLU A 60 -3.48 -5.49 0.56
N VAL A 61 -3.01 -4.30 0.20
CA VAL A 61 -2.99 -3.86 -1.19
C VAL A 61 -2.00 -4.68 -2.02
N TYR A 62 -0.85 -5.01 -1.47
CA TYR A 62 0.11 -5.91 -2.11
C TYR A 62 -0.49 -7.31 -2.31
N GLU A 63 -1.13 -7.88 -1.30
CA GLU A 63 -1.81 -9.18 -1.41
C GLU A 63 -2.92 -9.15 -2.47
N ARG A 64 -3.65 -8.03 -2.62
CA ARG A 64 -4.61 -7.87 -3.72
C ARG A 64 -3.95 -7.79 -5.10
N TRP A 65 -2.82 -7.09 -5.19
CA TRP A 65 -2.09 -6.93 -6.45
C TRP A 65 -1.44 -8.25 -6.89
N GLN A 66 -0.88 -9.00 -5.94
CA GLN A 66 -0.13 -10.25 -6.13
C GLN A 66 -0.89 -11.44 -5.51
N TRP A 67 -2.18 -11.56 -5.82
CA TRP A 67 -3.10 -12.53 -5.19
C TRP A 67 -2.68 -14.01 -5.32
N TRP A 68 -1.83 -14.31 -6.30
CA TRP A 68 -1.28 -15.65 -6.54
C TRP A 68 -0.07 -15.98 -5.66
N GLU A 69 0.56 -15.00 -5.00
CA GLU A 69 1.71 -15.24 -4.14
C GLU A 69 1.30 -15.83 -2.78
N PRO A 70 2.14 -16.70 -2.19
CA PRO A 70 1.93 -17.16 -0.82
C PRO A 70 2.09 -15.99 0.17
N LYS A 71 1.43 -16.11 1.34
CA LYS A 71 1.58 -15.13 2.43
C LYS A 71 3.04 -15.01 2.85
N LYS A 72 3.50 -13.77 2.99
CA LYS A 72 4.88 -13.41 3.35
C LYS A 72 4.95 -12.84 4.75
N GLN A 73 6.10 -12.98 5.41
CA GLN A 73 6.35 -12.35 6.71
C GLN A 73 6.69 -10.87 6.52
N ILE A 74 6.01 -10.01 7.27
CA ILE A 74 6.19 -8.56 7.12
C ILE A 74 7.37 -8.09 7.98
N HIS A 75 8.30 -7.37 7.35
CA HIS A 75 9.37 -6.64 8.03
C HIS A 75 9.29 -5.17 7.67
N THR A 76 9.38 -4.28 8.65
CA THR A 76 9.29 -2.84 8.43
C THR A 76 10.66 -2.18 8.47
N VAL A 77 10.88 -1.22 7.57
CA VAL A 77 12.09 -0.40 7.51
C VAL A 77 11.69 1.06 7.55
N THR A 78 12.23 1.82 8.50
CA THR A 78 11.98 3.26 8.57
C THR A 78 12.97 4.00 7.68
N ARG A 79 12.50 4.49 6.53
CA ARG A 79 13.32 5.27 5.58
C ARG A 79 12.43 6.17 4.73
N LYS A 80 12.89 7.41 4.52
CA LYS A 80 12.24 8.35 3.61
C LYS A 80 12.24 7.81 2.18
N ILE A 81 11.08 7.85 1.53
CA ILE A 81 10.88 7.50 0.13
C ILE A 81 10.71 8.80 -0.66
N VAL A 82 11.35 8.87 -1.83
CA VAL A 82 11.25 10.00 -2.76
C VAL A 82 10.45 9.56 -3.97
N LEU A 83 9.50 10.38 -4.42
CA LEU A 83 8.75 10.15 -5.65
C LEU A 83 9.70 10.04 -6.84
N SER A 84 9.40 9.14 -7.76
CA SER A 84 10.13 8.98 -9.02
C SER A 84 9.19 9.17 -10.21
N SER A 85 9.67 9.83 -11.27
CA SER A 85 8.96 9.95 -12.55
C SER A 85 8.85 8.62 -13.29
N GLU A 86 9.76 7.68 -13.00
CA GLU A 86 9.83 6.38 -13.66
C GLU A 86 8.83 5.35 -13.10
N TRP A 87 8.04 5.74 -12.09
CA TRP A 87 7.03 4.85 -11.52
C TRP A 87 5.75 4.88 -12.35
N GLU A 88 5.25 3.70 -12.64
CA GLU A 88 4.00 3.54 -13.37
C GLU A 88 2.85 3.52 -12.37
N GLN A 89 1.82 4.35 -12.60
CA GLN A 89 0.59 4.26 -11.83
C GLN A 89 -0.20 3.03 -12.28
N ILE A 90 -0.60 2.20 -11.32
CA ILE A 90 -1.35 0.97 -11.59
C ILE A 90 -2.76 1.04 -11.01
N GLN A 91 -3.69 0.38 -11.68
CA GLN A 91 -5.02 0.11 -11.17
C GLN A 91 -5.02 -1.25 -10.45
N LEU A 92 -5.55 -1.26 -9.24
CA LEU A 92 -5.66 -2.48 -8.47
C LEU A 92 -6.94 -3.25 -8.83
N PRO A 93 -6.96 -4.58 -8.71
CA PRO A 93 -8.20 -5.33 -8.72
C PRO A 93 -9.16 -4.78 -7.65
N PRO A 94 -10.47 -4.69 -7.90
CA PRO A 94 -11.42 -4.14 -6.94
C PRO A 94 -11.42 -4.97 -5.64
N SER A 95 -11.60 -4.31 -4.52
CA SER A 95 -11.81 -4.95 -3.23
C SER A 95 -13.18 -5.63 -3.18
N GLN A 96 -13.36 -6.56 -2.24
CA GLN A 96 -14.64 -7.23 -2.03
C GLN A 96 -15.77 -6.22 -1.73
N GLU A 97 -15.48 -5.15 -0.99
CA GLU A 97 -16.46 -4.08 -0.72
C GLU A 97 -16.84 -3.33 -2.00
N GLU A 98 -15.87 -2.99 -2.85
CA GLU A 98 -16.13 -2.35 -4.14
C GLU A 98 -16.93 -3.27 -5.08
N GLN A 99 -16.64 -4.57 -5.07
CA GLN A 99 -17.42 -5.57 -5.81
C GLN A 99 -18.86 -5.65 -5.32
N LEU A 100 -19.08 -5.71 -3.99
CA LEU A 100 -20.42 -5.76 -3.41
C LEU A 100 -21.24 -4.51 -3.72
N ARG A 101 -20.63 -3.32 -3.64
CA ARG A 101 -21.28 -2.06 -4.00
C ARG A 101 -21.69 -2.05 -5.48
N ALA A 102 -20.80 -2.47 -6.38
CA ALA A 102 -21.13 -2.55 -7.81
C ALA A 102 -22.33 -3.47 -8.08
N VAL A 103 -22.44 -4.61 -7.38
CA VAL A 103 -23.60 -5.51 -7.52
C VAL A 103 -24.90 -4.85 -7.07
N ILE A 104 -24.87 -4.10 -5.96
CA ILE A 104 -26.06 -3.39 -5.43
C ILE A 104 -26.49 -2.26 -6.38
N ASP A 105 -25.53 -1.47 -6.87
CA ASP A 105 -25.79 -0.32 -7.74
C ASP A 105 -26.35 -0.75 -9.12
N HIS A 106 -25.98 -1.94 -9.60
CA HIS A 106 -26.49 -2.50 -10.86
C HIS A 106 -27.80 -3.31 -10.73
N ALA A 107 -28.28 -3.54 -9.50
CA ALA A 107 -29.53 -4.23 -9.23
C ALA A 107 -30.73 -3.29 -9.02
N SER A 108 -30.52 -1.97 -9.15
CA SER A 108 -31.54 -0.91 -9.07
C SER A 108 -31.86 -0.33 -10.44
#